data_AF-A0A6G6GNC7-F1
#
_entry.id   AF-A0A6G6GNC7-F1
#
_cell.length_a   1.000
_cell.length_b   1.000
_cell.length_c   1.000
_cell.angle_alpha   90.00
_cell.angle_beta   90.00
_cell.angle_gamma   90.00
#
_symmetry.space_group_name_H-M   'P 1'
#
loop_
_entity.id
_entity.type
_entity.pdbx_description
1 polymer ?
#
loop_
_entity_poly.entity_id
_entity_poly.type
_entity_poly.pdbx_seq_one_letter_code
_entity_poly.pdbx_strand_id
1 'polypeptide(L)'
;MSFSATAVFSQNTNTNEQLIRLDSLAEGAFNSGDIDRQIELYYQKLDIFPRVDSLELKAEILFNIGERFRRIGLYNEAAEIYIRQLEVEKQSGKYSFRTFLSLGDLAGIYIRLGELENATKTYKQSISISKKLPQFETYFAAGLNNLGIHFNDNLKHRDSAQYYYEQAAGIISLSNDAVKRGLYGSIRDNIALLRMKDKEYLKASEIFYDNYYNVFPALTEERERYFRAGIQLADTYIKTNDIEKATTLLDSIEMNLSNANHPECAINQLLFLKVKANLLERNKDYKALIENFKHAQSIQDSLNKVTTRKRNVINYTLSDRKKLETQKTLELESLKRESVTKQAAQRLWILGLSSFVLILVAIIFAVRLKQRNERVKNKKELIEQALKNKKLENELLERNIEVQRKDLATLAISTNEQKGWLNVLSNKIDVIASRKTFDKKLLNELVTFVNHRKHVGKLSDTFHEKIEELNSDFFDKLIKNVPNLTEYEIKLCALIRIHLNSKEIATILNINPESVNKSRYRIRKKIGMTSDQKLDVFLMSF
;
A
#
# COMPACT_ATOMS: atom_id res chain seq x y z
N MET A 1 -0.58 1.92 -18.98
CA MET A 1 0.56 1.03 -18.64
C MET A 1 1.39 0.79 -19.91
N SER A 2 2.33 1.69 -20.20
CA SER A 2 3.32 1.53 -21.28
C SER A 2 4.65 2.20 -20.92
N PHE A 3 4.98 2.22 -19.61
CA PHE A 3 6.27 2.61 -19.07
C PHE A 3 6.95 1.35 -18.55
N SER A 4 7.76 0.67 -19.37
CA SER A 4 8.68 -0.35 -18.85
C SER A 4 9.82 -0.70 -19.81
N ALA A 5 9.60 -0.81 -21.11
CA ALA A 5 10.65 -1.26 -22.02
C ALA A 5 11.65 -0.15 -22.42
N THR A 6 11.17 1.04 -22.78
CA THR A 6 12.02 2.16 -23.24
C THR A 6 12.84 2.79 -22.11
N ALA A 7 12.27 2.90 -20.90
CA ALA A 7 12.99 3.42 -19.74
C ALA A 7 14.13 2.49 -19.31
N VAL A 8 13.89 1.17 -19.26
CA VAL A 8 14.92 0.17 -18.94
C VAL A 8 16.01 0.12 -20.00
N PHE A 9 15.66 0.19 -21.29
CA PHE A 9 16.65 0.21 -22.37
C PHE A 9 17.51 1.48 -22.34
N SER A 10 16.92 2.65 -22.04
CA SER A 10 17.65 3.92 -21.90
C SER A 10 18.55 3.98 -20.66
N GLN A 11 18.14 3.36 -19.55
CA GLN A 11 18.95 3.27 -18.33
C GLN A 11 20.11 2.29 -18.47
N ASN A 12 19.91 1.18 -19.18
CA ASN A 12 20.98 0.20 -19.45
C ASN A 12 22.04 0.73 -20.42
N THR A 13 21.64 1.46 -21.46
CA THR A 13 22.60 2.12 -22.37
C THR A 13 23.44 3.17 -21.63
N ASN A 14 22.81 4.01 -20.82
CA ASN A 14 23.52 5.01 -19.99
C ASN A 14 24.48 4.36 -18.97
N THR A 15 24.09 3.24 -18.34
CA THR A 15 24.95 2.54 -17.37
C THR A 15 26.19 1.94 -18.04
N ASN A 16 26.04 1.34 -19.21
CA ASN A 16 27.18 0.77 -19.95
C ASN A 16 28.15 1.86 -20.42
N GLU A 17 27.64 3.00 -20.93
CA GLU A 17 28.48 4.15 -21.29
C GLU A 17 29.26 4.70 -20.09
N GLN A 18 28.62 4.79 -18.91
CA GLN A 18 29.29 5.21 -17.68
C GLN A 18 30.41 4.25 -17.28
N LEU A 19 30.18 2.94 -17.37
CA LEU A 19 31.19 1.92 -17.07
C LEU A 19 32.40 2.03 -18.00
N ILE A 20 32.18 2.17 -19.30
CA ILE A 20 33.25 2.33 -20.30
C ILE A 20 34.06 3.60 -20.04
N ARG A 21 33.38 4.71 -19.72
CA ARG A 21 34.06 5.96 -19.38
C ARG A 21 34.92 5.81 -18.12
N LEU A 22 34.41 5.16 -17.08
CA LEU A 22 35.17 4.90 -15.86
C LEU A 22 36.39 4.01 -16.13
N ASP A 23 36.27 3.01 -17.00
CA ASP A 23 37.40 2.17 -17.41
C ASP A 23 38.49 2.97 -18.13
N SER A 24 38.11 3.85 -19.06
CA SER A 24 39.07 4.71 -19.75
C SER A 24 39.79 5.67 -18.79
N LEU A 25 39.05 6.28 -17.86
CA LEU A 25 39.64 7.15 -16.83
C LEU A 25 40.56 6.37 -15.89
N ALA A 26 40.16 5.15 -15.50
CA ALA A 26 40.94 4.32 -14.60
C ALA A 26 42.23 3.84 -15.27
N GLU A 27 42.20 3.54 -16.58
CA GLU A 27 43.38 3.21 -17.36
C GLU A 27 44.35 4.41 -17.46
N GLY A 28 43.83 5.62 -17.67
CA GLY A 28 44.65 6.85 -17.62
C GLY A 28 45.30 7.08 -16.25
N ALA A 29 44.55 6.84 -15.17
CA ALA A 29 45.06 6.92 -13.80
C ALA A 29 46.10 5.82 -13.52
N PHE A 30 45.91 4.62 -14.09
CA PHE A 30 46.87 3.52 -14.03
C PHE A 30 48.20 3.89 -14.69
N ASN A 31 48.13 4.40 -15.92
CA ASN A 31 49.32 4.79 -16.71
C ASN A 31 50.09 5.97 -16.11
N SER A 32 49.40 6.86 -15.38
CA SER A 32 50.04 7.97 -14.66
C SER A 32 50.55 7.59 -13.27
N GLY A 33 50.23 6.39 -12.77
CA GLY A 33 50.60 5.94 -11.43
C GLY A 33 49.83 6.65 -10.30
N ASP A 34 48.71 7.31 -10.60
CA ASP A 34 47.86 7.99 -9.62
C ASP A 34 46.97 6.96 -8.89
N ILE A 35 47.49 6.46 -7.76
CA ILE A 35 46.88 5.37 -7.01
C ILE A 35 45.57 5.79 -6.36
N ASP A 36 45.50 7.00 -5.82
CA ASP A 36 44.28 7.51 -5.18
C ASP A 36 43.15 7.58 -6.19
N ARG A 37 43.45 8.14 -7.36
CA ARG A 37 42.45 8.27 -8.42
C ARG A 37 42.02 6.90 -8.97
N GLN A 38 42.94 5.95 -9.11
CA GLN A 38 42.60 4.58 -9.50
C GLN A 38 41.59 3.95 -8.52
N ILE A 39 41.86 4.04 -7.21
CA ILE A 39 41.00 3.47 -6.18
C ILE A 39 39.61 4.11 -6.23
N GLU A 40 39.54 5.44 -6.27
CA GLU A 40 38.27 6.16 -6.37
C GLU A 40 37.42 5.71 -7.57
N LEU A 41 38.03 5.61 -8.76
CA LEU A 41 37.32 5.27 -9.99
C LEU A 41 36.79 3.83 -9.98
N TYR A 42 37.57 2.86 -9.50
CA TYR A 42 37.10 1.48 -9.39
C TYR A 42 35.97 1.33 -8.39
N TYR A 43 36.01 2.09 -7.30
CA TYR A 43 34.90 2.11 -6.39
C TYR A 43 33.66 2.86 -6.92
N GLN A 44 33.81 3.93 -7.70
CA GLN A 44 32.68 4.52 -8.43
C GLN A 44 32.04 3.48 -9.36
N LYS A 45 32.86 2.61 -9.96
CA LYS A 45 32.39 1.46 -10.73
C LYS A 45 31.56 0.49 -9.88
N LEU A 46 31.99 0.22 -8.64
CA LEU A 46 31.21 -0.58 -7.68
C LEU A 46 29.91 0.08 -7.23
N ASP A 47 29.87 1.41 -7.15
CA ASP A 47 28.66 2.16 -6.77
C ASP A 47 27.56 2.07 -7.86
N ILE A 48 27.95 1.98 -9.15
CA ILE A 48 27.01 1.80 -10.27
C ILE A 48 26.74 0.32 -10.61
N PHE A 49 27.59 -0.59 -10.16
CA PHE A 49 27.48 -2.04 -10.41
C PHE A 49 26.08 -2.64 -10.15
N PRO A 50 25.31 -2.24 -9.11
CA PRO A 50 23.97 -2.78 -8.88
C PRO A 50 22.97 -2.53 -10.03
N ARG A 51 23.25 -1.57 -10.92
CA ARG A 51 22.40 -1.22 -12.08
C ARG A 51 22.65 -2.11 -13.31
N VAL A 52 23.67 -2.98 -13.26
CA VAL A 52 23.95 -3.93 -14.34
C VAL A 52 22.98 -5.10 -14.25
N ASP A 53 22.30 -5.45 -15.33
CA ASP A 53 21.35 -6.58 -15.31
C ASP A 53 22.03 -7.92 -15.65
N SER A 54 22.88 -7.94 -16.68
CA SER A 54 23.52 -9.16 -17.19
C SER A 54 24.49 -9.79 -16.18
N LEU A 55 24.25 -11.04 -15.79
CA LEU A 55 25.17 -11.81 -14.93
C LEU A 55 26.54 -11.99 -15.57
N GLU A 56 26.60 -12.15 -16.89
CA GLU A 56 27.85 -12.30 -17.64
C GLU A 56 28.69 -11.02 -17.58
N LEU A 57 28.05 -9.86 -17.81
CA LEU A 57 28.70 -8.56 -17.69
C LEU A 57 29.09 -8.25 -16.24
N LYS A 58 28.28 -8.66 -15.26
CA LYS A 58 28.63 -8.55 -13.83
C LYS A 58 29.90 -9.31 -13.50
N ALA A 59 30.02 -10.56 -13.94
CA ALA A 59 31.22 -11.36 -13.72
C ALA A 59 32.46 -10.71 -14.35
N GLU A 60 32.35 -10.22 -15.58
CA GLU A 60 33.44 -9.51 -16.25
C GLU A 60 33.87 -8.23 -15.50
N ILE A 61 32.90 -7.40 -15.08
CA ILE A 61 33.20 -6.17 -14.34
C ILE A 61 33.88 -6.49 -13.02
N LEU A 62 33.40 -7.49 -12.28
CA LEU A 62 33.99 -7.89 -11.01
C LEU A 62 35.41 -8.44 -11.23
N PHE A 63 35.63 -9.29 -12.23
CA PHE A 63 36.98 -9.75 -12.58
C PHE A 63 37.95 -8.58 -12.81
N ASN A 64 37.55 -7.61 -13.64
CA ASN A 64 38.38 -6.45 -13.96
C ASN A 64 38.68 -5.60 -12.72
N ILE A 65 37.70 -5.39 -11.84
CA ILE A 65 37.91 -4.65 -10.57
C ILE A 65 38.86 -5.43 -9.65
N GLY A 66 38.69 -6.75 -9.52
CA GLY A 66 39.54 -7.60 -8.69
C GLY A 66 41.00 -7.59 -9.17
N GLU A 67 41.21 -7.71 -10.48
CA GLU A 67 42.54 -7.64 -11.11
C GLU A 67 43.24 -6.32 -10.79
N ARG A 68 42.49 -5.23 -10.89
CA ARG A 68 43.00 -3.88 -10.66
C ARG A 68 43.31 -3.63 -9.18
N PHE A 69 42.42 -4.03 -8.28
CA PHE A 69 42.69 -3.99 -6.84
C PHE A 69 43.92 -4.82 -6.48
N ARG A 70 44.08 -6.02 -7.05
CA ARG A 70 45.27 -6.88 -6.84
C ARG A 70 46.56 -6.20 -7.33
N ARG A 71 46.56 -5.55 -8.50
CA ARG A 71 47.73 -4.78 -9.02
C ARG A 71 48.05 -3.55 -8.15
N ILE A 72 47.02 -2.88 -7.64
CA ILE A 72 47.18 -1.78 -6.68
C ILE A 72 47.71 -2.31 -5.33
N GLY A 73 47.47 -3.57 -4.98
CA GLY A 73 47.90 -4.16 -3.71
C GLY A 73 46.81 -4.15 -2.63
N LEU A 74 45.56 -3.87 -3.04
CA LEU A 74 44.34 -4.01 -2.25
C LEU A 74 43.90 -5.48 -2.23
N TYR A 75 44.68 -6.32 -1.56
CA TYR A 75 44.50 -7.78 -1.64
C TYR A 75 43.20 -8.26 -0.98
N ASN A 76 42.77 -7.64 0.12
CA ASN A 76 41.54 -8.01 0.81
C ASN A 76 40.31 -7.66 -0.05
N GLU A 77 40.28 -6.44 -0.57
CA GLU A 77 39.22 -5.95 -1.46
C GLU A 77 39.19 -6.78 -2.76
N ALA A 78 40.36 -7.11 -3.33
CA ALA A 78 40.44 -7.99 -4.49
C ALA A 78 39.85 -9.38 -4.21
N ALA A 79 40.16 -9.98 -3.06
CA ALA A 79 39.62 -11.29 -2.68
C ALA A 79 38.09 -11.25 -2.55
N GLU A 80 37.52 -10.25 -1.89
CA GLU A 80 36.07 -10.07 -1.79
C GLU A 80 35.40 -9.94 -3.16
N ILE A 81 36.02 -9.17 -4.06
CA ILE A 81 35.52 -8.98 -5.42
C ILE A 81 35.59 -10.27 -6.25
N TYR A 82 36.70 -11.03 -6.16
CA TYR A 82 36.80 -12.34 -6.82
C TYR A 82 35.77 -13.33 -6.27
N ILE A 83 35.54 -13.37 -4.95
CA ILE A 83 34.50 -14.23 -4.36
C ILE A 83 33.12 -13.86 -4.89
N ARG A 84 32.80 -12.57 -4.98
CA ARG A 84 31.55 -12.09 -5.58
C ARG A 84 31.42 -12.48 -7.06
N GLN A 85 32.51 -12.39 -7.83
CA GLN A 85 32.51 -12.84 -9.23
C GLN A 85 32.20 -14.34 -9.31
N LEU A 86 32.88 -15.16 -8.52
CA LEU A 86 32.72 -16.61 -8.54
C LEU A 86 31.30 -17.03 -8.15
N GLU A 87 30.66 -16.31 -7.23
CA GLU A 87 29.25 -16.52 -6.88
C GLU A 87 28.30 -16.15 -8.04
N VAL A 88 28.55 -15.05 -8.75
CA VAL A 88 27.80 -14.67 -9.95
C VAL A 88 27.95 -15.73 -11.06
N GLU A 89 29.16 -16.19 -11.31
CA GLU A 89 29.44 -17.23 -12.32
C GLU A 89 28.78 -18.56 -11.94
N LYS A 90 28.82 -18.94 -10.66
CA LYS A 90 28.12 -20.12 -10.13
C LYS A 90 26.60 -20.04 -10.34
N GLN A 91 25.99 -18.87 -10.10
CA GLN A 91 24.57 -18.64 -10.35
C GLN A 91 24.23 -18.72 -11.85
N SER A 92 25.12 -18.23 -12.71
CA SER A 92 24.93 -18.28 -14.16
C SER A 92 25.16 -19.68 -14.77
N GLY A 93 25.89 -20.55 -14.07
CA GLY A 93 26.34 -21.85 -14.60
C GLY A 93 27.40 -21.76 -15.70
N LYS A 94 27.85 -20.56 -16.07
CA LYS A 94 28.85 -20.30 -17.10
C LYS A 94 30.19 -19.95 -16.46
N TYR A 95 31.21 -20.76 -16.74
CA TYR A 95 32.60 -20.49 -16.35
C TYR A 95 33.40 -20.01 -17.55
N SER A 96 34.36 -19.14 -17.32
CA SER A 96 35.22 -18.58 -18.36
C SER A 96 36.69 -18.65 -17.96
N PHE A 97 37.58 -18.22 -18.85
CA PHE A 97 39.00 -18.06 -18.49
C PHE A 97 39.20 -17.10 -17.31
N ARG A 98 38.30 -16.11 -17.14
CA ARG A 98 38.32 -15.19 -15.99
C ARG A 98 38.09 -15.95 -14.68
N THR A 99 37.21 -16.95 -14.65
CA THR A 99 37.03 -17.83 -13.48
C THR A 99 38.34 -18.50 -13.07
N PHE A 100 39.07 -19.06 -14.04
CA PHE A 100 40.35 -19.71 -13.83
C PHE A 100 41.39 -18.73 -13.23
N LEU A 101 41.50 -17.54 -13.83
CA LEU A 101 42.42 -16.49 -13.40
C LEU A 101 42.08 -16.01 -11.98
N SER A 102 40.81 -15.71 -11.70
CA SER A 102 40.37 -15.26 -10.37
C SER A 102 40.65 -16.27 -9.28
N LEU A 103 40.45 -17.57 -9.54
CA LEU A 103 40.80 -18.60 -8.57
C LEU A 103 42.33 -18.67 -8.35
N GLY A 104 43.13 -18.53 -9.41
CA GLY A 104 44.59 -18.47 -9.29
C GLY A 104 45.07 -17.27 -8.48
N ASP A 105 44.51 -16.08 -8.75
CA ASP A 105 44.82 -14.84 -8.05
C ASP A 105 44.35 -14.87 -6.59
N LEU A 106 43.14 -15.39 -6.33
CA LEU A 106 42.61 -15.59 -4.99
C LEU A 106 43.48 -16.56 -4.16
N ALA A 107 43.96 -17.64 -4.77
CA ALA A 107 44.92 -18.53 -4.11
C ALA A 107 46.25 -17.82 -3.78
N GLY A 108 46.74 -16.97 -4.69
CA GLY A 108 47.89 -16.10 -4.45
C GLY A 108 47.67 -15.10 -3.29
N ILE A 109 46.45 -14.58 -3.16
CA ILE A 109 46.06 -13.71 -2.04
C ILE A 109 46.03 -14.50 -0.73
N TYR A 110 45.43 -15.70 -0.71
CA TYR A 110 45.43 -16.55 0.49
C TYR A 110 46.84 -16.88 0.98
N ILE A 111 47.80 -17.12 0.07
CA ILE A 111 49.22 -17.27 0.45
C ILE A 111 49.73 -16.04 1.20
N ARG A 112 49.45 -14.84 0.71
CA ARG A 112 49.90 -13.58 1.34
C ARG A 112 49.27 -13.36 2.71
N LEU A 113 48.05 -13.87 2.92
CA LEU A 113 47.34 -13.84 4.19
C LEU A 113 47.78 -14.96 5.16
N GLY A 114 48.65 -15.88 4.71
CA GLY A 114 49.09 -17.04 5.49
C GLY A 114 48.12 -18.22 5.49
N GLU A 115 47.05 -18.16 4.70
CA GLU A 115 46.02 -19.20 4.60
C GLU A 115 46.40 -20.28 3.57
N LEU A 116 47.47 -21.04 3.85
CA LEU A 116 48.06 -21.97 2.89
C LEU A 116 47.12 -23.12 2.48
N GLU A 117 46.27 -23.59 3.39
CA GLU A 117 45.29 -24.64 3.09
C GLU A 117 44.21 -24.14 2.11
N ASN A 118 43.68 -22.94 2.35
CA ASN A 118 42.73 -22.30 1.45
C ASN A 118 43.36 -22.07 0.07
N ALA A 119 44.61 -21.59 0.02
CA ALA A 119 45.35 -21.47 -1.24
C ALA A 119 45.45 -22.79 -2.01
N THR A 120 45.81 -23.89 -1.34
CA THR A 120 45.89 -25.22 -1.96
C THR A 120 44.52 -25.65 -2.51
N LYS A 121 43.46 -25.47 -1.73
CA LYS A 121 42.09 -25.81 -2.14
C LYS A 121 41.65 -24.98 -3.35
N THR A 122 41.92 -23.69 -3.34
CA THR A 122 41.55 -22.77 -4.43
C THR A 122 42.35 -23.03 -5.71
N TYR A 123 43.64 -23.36 -5.63
CA TYR A 123 44.40 -23.82 -6.81
C TYR A 123 43.82 -25.11 -7.39
N LYS A 124 43.47 -26.09 -6.55
CA LYS A 124 42.81 -27.32 -7.02
C LYS A 124 41.46 -27.04 -7.70
N GLN A 125 40.70 -26.08 -7.19
CA GLN A 125 39.47 -25.60 -7.85
C GLN A 125 39.77 -24.96 -9.21
N SER A 126 40.79 -24.09 -9.30
CA SER A 126 41.22 -23.48 -10.57
C SER A 126 41.58 -24.54 -11.62
N ILE A 127 42.34 -25.56 -11.22
CA ILE A 127 42.70 -26.71 -12.06
C ILE A 127 41.47 -27.54 -12.49
N SER A 128 40.46 -27.68 -11.62
CA SER A 128 39.22 -28.36 -11.97
C SER A 128 38.40 -27.57 -13.00
N ILE A 129 38.36 -26.24 -12.86
CA ILE A 129 37.69 -25.34 -13.80
C ILE A 129 38.39 -25.34 -15.15
N SER A 130 39.73 -25.32 -15.19
CA SER A 130 40.48 -25.25 -16.45
C SER A 130 40.10 -26.35 -17.45
N LYS A 131 39.79 -27.57 -16.96
CA LYS A 131 39.35 -28.71 -17.78
C LYS A 131 38.00 -28.51 -18.48
N LYS A 132 37.22 -27.50 -18.08
CA LYS A 132 35.91 -27.16 -18.65
C LYS A 132 35.99 -26.01 -19.66
N LEU A 133 37.18 -25.44 -19.86
CA LEU A 133 37.38 -24.26 -20.71
C LEU A 133 37.93 -24.66 -22.08
N PRO A 134 37.70 -23.84 -23.13
CA PRO A 134 38.49 -23.93 -24.35
C PRO A 134 39.98 -23.74 -24.05
N GLN A 135 40.86 -24.34 -24.86
CA GLN A 135 42.31 -24.34 -24.64
C GLN A 135 42.71 -24.89 -23.26
N PHE A 136 41.97 -25.91 -22.79
CA PHE A 136 42.12 -26.47 -21.46
C PHE A 136 43.57 -26.87 -21.16
N GLU A 137 44.35 -27.32 -22.15
CA GLU A 137 45.75 -27.73 -21.98
C GLU A 137 46.59 -26.58 -21.41
N THR A 138 46.42 -25.37 -21.95
CA THR A 138 47.16 -24.16 -21.53
C THR A 138 46.81 -23.81 -20.09
N TYR A 139 45.52 -23.73 -19.78
CA TYR A 139 45.06 -23.36 -18.43
C TYR A 139 45.33 -24.47 -17.40
N PHE A 140 45.23 -25.74 -17.80
CA PHE A 140 45.51 -26.88 -16.94
C PHE A 140 46.99 -26.96 -16.59
N ALA A 141 47.89 -26.79 -17.56
CA ALA A 141 49.32 -26.71 -17.31
C ALA A 141 49.70 -25.49 -16.47
N ALA A 142 49.09 -24.33 -16.73
CA ALA A 142 49.30 -23.13 -15.90
C ALA A 142 48.84 -23.33 -14.46
N GLY A 143 47.68 -23.96 -14.24
CA GLY A 143 47.17 -24.30 -12.91
C GLY A 143 48.09 -25.27 -12.16
N LEU A 144 48.59 -26.31 -12.84
CA LEU A 144 49.56 -27.27 -12.28
C LEU A 144 50.88 -26.57 -11.93
N ASN A 145 51.39 -25.71 -12.82
CA ASN A 145 52.61 -24.94 -12.57
C ASN A 145 52.46 -24.03 -11.34
N ASN A 146 51.34 -23.30 -11.23
CA ASN A 146 51.08 -22.45 -10.07
C ASN A 146 50.97 -23.24 -8.77
N LEU A 147 50.34 -24.42 -8.80
CA LEU A 147 50.27 -25.30 -7.65
C LEU A 147 51.66 -25.85 -7.28
N GLY A 148 52.49 -26.19 -8.28
CA GLY A 148 53.89 -26.59 -8.07
C GLY A 148 54.72 -25.49 -7.41
N ILE A 149 54.56 -24.23 -7.86
CA ILE A 149 55.18 -23.05 -7.24
C ILE A 149 54.72 -22.95 -5.77
N HIS A 150 53.43 -23.10 -5.51
CA HIS A 150 52.92 -23.06 -4.14
C HIS A 150 53.54 -24.13 -3.24
N PHE A 151 53.63 -25.37 -3.71
CA PHE A 151 54.27 -26.46 -2.98
C PHE A 151 55.77 -26.22 -2.74
N ASN A 152 56.51 -25.72 -3.73
CA ASN A 152 57.94 -25.45 -3.60
C ASN A 152 58.22 -24.28 -2.65
N ASP A 153 57.54 -23.14 -2.86
CA ASP A 153 57.92 -21.88 -2.24
C ASP A 153 57.25 -21.63 -0.91
N ASN A 154 56.02 -22.13 -0.70
CA ASN A 154 55.25 -21.82 0.51
C ASN A 154 55.13 -23.03 1.44
N LEU A 155 54.87 -24.23 0.89
CA LEU A 155 54.77 -25.45 1.70
C LEU A 155 56.11 -26.17 1.87
N LYS A 156 57.13 -25.83 1.07
CA LYS A 156 58.44 -26.49 1.05
C LYS A 156 58.37 -28.00 0.76
N HIS A 157 57.30 -28.46 0.11
CA HIS A 157 57.11 -29.85 -0.31
C HIS A 157 57.64 -30.04 -1.72
N ARG A 158 58.91 -30.39 -1.78
CA ARG A 158 59.67 -30.40 -3.03
C ARG A 158 59.22 -31.49 -4.01
N ASP A 159 58.98 -32.71 -3.53
CA ASP A 159 58.57 -33.83 -4.38
C ASP A 159 57.23 -33.56 -5.05
N SER A 160 56.29 -32.94 -4.31
CA SER A 160 55.02 -32.49 -4.86
C SER A 160 55.22 -31.43 -5.94
N ALA A 161 56.11 -30.46 -5.72
CA ALA A 161 56.41 -29.45 -6.72
C ALA A 161 56.98 -30.06 -8.01
N GLN A 162 57.98 -30.95 -7.88
CA GLN A 162 58.56 -31.67 -9.02
C GLN A 162 57.48 -32.42 -9.82
N TYR A 163 56.63 -33.17 -9.12
CA TYR A 163 55.52 -33.91 -9.73
C TYR A 163 54.57 -33.01 -10.53
N TYR A 164 54.19 -31.85 -9.99
CA TYR A 164 53.29 -30.94 -10.70
C TYR A 164 53.97 -30.23 -11.87
N TYR A 165 55.25 -29.88 -11.76
CA TYR A 165 56.00 -29.30 -12.88
C TYR A 165 56.19 -30.29 -14.02
N GLU A 166 56.52 -31.55 -13.72
CA GLU A 166 56.68 -32.60 -14.74
C GLU A 166 55.36 -32.88 -15.46
N GLN A 167 54.25 -32.92 -14.73
CA GLN A 167 52.93 -33.02 -15.36
C GLN A 167 52.61 -31.82 -16.25
N ALA A 168 52.88 -30.60 -15.79
CA ALA A 168 52.67 -29.39 -16.59
C ALA A 168 53.52 -29.40 -17.88
N ALA A 169 54.78 -29.85 -17.78
CA ALA A 169 55.70 -29.97 -18.91
C ALA A 169 55.25 -31.03 -19.92
N GLY A 170 54.61 -32.11 -19.47
CA GLY A 170 54.04 -33.14 -20.36
C GLY A 170 52.82 -32.69 -21.17
N ILE A 171 52.20 -31.56 -20.80
CA ILE A 171 50.99 -31.03 -21.45
C ILE A 171 51.33 -29.96 -22.50
N ILE A 172 52.37 -29.15 -22.25
CA ILE A 172 52.70 -27.99 -23.07
C ILE A 172 53.98 -28.22 -23.85
N SER A 173 53.91 -27.97 -25.16
CA SER A 173 55.05 -27.94 -26.07
C SER A 173 55.39 -26.50 -26.47
N LEU A 174 56.63 -26.31 -26.95
CA LEU A 174 57.07 -25.04 -27.52
C LEU A 174 56.14 -24.62 -28.66
N SER A 175 55.70 -23.37 -28.63
CA SER A 175 54.72 -22.82 -29.58
C SER A 175 55.14 -21.42 -30.03
N ASN A 176 54.63 -21.00 -31.19
CA ASN A 176 54.80 -19.62 -31.64
C ASN A 176 53.91 -18.64 -30.87
N ASP A 177 52.81 -19.12 -30.27
CA ASP A 177 51.94 -18.33 -29.40
C ASP A 177 52.71 -17.85 -28.15
N ALA A 178 52.72 -16.53 -27.93
CA ALA A 178 53.51 -15.92 -26.86
C ALA A 178 53.09 -16.42 -25.46
N VAL A 179 51.80 -16.63 -25.22
CA VAL A 179 51.30 -17.10 -23.92
C VAL A 179 51.77 -18.53 -23.65
N LYS A 180 51.63 -19.43 -24.62
CA LYS A 180 52.09 -20.83 -24.51
C LYS A 180 53.61 -20.93 -24.42
N ARG A 181 54.34 -20.18 -25.24
CA ARG A 181 55.81 -20.10 -25.22
C ARG A 181 56.31 -19.64 -23.86
N GLY A 182 55.72 -18.57 -23.33
CA GLY A 182 56.01 -18.07 -22.02
C GLY A 182 55.78 -19.15 -20.96
N LEU A 183 54.61 -19.78 -20.95
CA LEU A 183 54.26 -20.84 -20.00
C LEU A 183 55.23 -22.03 -20.09
N TYR A 184 55.57 -22.47 -21.30
CA TYR A 184 56.55 -23.53 -21.57
C TYR A 184 57.89 -23.21 -20.91
N GLY A 185 58.44 -22.02 -21.16
CA GLY A 185 59.69 -21.59 -20.55
C GLY A 185 59.60 -21.48 -19.02
N SER A 186 58.49 -20.95 -18.48
CA SER A 186 58.30 -20.80 -17.04
C SER A 186 58.26 -22.14 -16.29
N ILE A 187 57.60 -23.16 -16.85
CA ILE A 187 57.57 -24.51 -16.25
C ILE A 187 58.99 -25.08 -16.21
N ARG A 188 59.74 -24.92 -17.30
CA ARG A 188 61.12 -25.39 -17.42
C ARG A 188 62.08 -24.66 -16.48
N ASP A 189 61.95 -23.35 -16.34
CA ASP A 189 62.71 -22.57 -15.36
C ASP A 189 62.47 -23.09 -13.95
N ASN A 190 61.22 -23.38 -13.58
CA ASN A 190 60.88 -23.94 -12.27
C ASN A 190 61.54 -25.31 -12.04
N ILE A 191 61.56 -26.18 -13.05
CA ILE A 191 62.27 -27.46 -13.00
C ILE A 191 63.78 -27.22 -12.83
N ALA A 192 64.38 -26.33 -13.63
CA ALA A 192 65.80 -26.00 -13.56
C ALA A 192 66.19 -25.42 -12.18
N LEU A 193 65.33 -24.61 -11.57
CA LEU A 193 65.52 -24.10 -10.20
C LEU A 193 65.48 -25.22 -9.15
N LEU A 194 64.67 -26.26 -9.33
CA LEU A 194 64.72 -27.44 -8.46
C LEU A 194 66.03 -28.22 -8.65
N ARG A 195 66.52 -28.34 -9.89
CA ARG A 195 67.81 -28.97 -10.21
C ARG A 195 69.00 -28.19 -9.63
N MET A 196 68.93 -26.86 -9.63
CA MET A 196 69.89 -26.00 -8.93
C MET A 196 69.95 -26.32 -7.43
N LYS A 197 68.80 -26.55 -6.78
CA LYS A 197 68.74 -26.95 -5.38
C LYS A 197 69.32 -28.36 -5.14
N ASP A 198 69.18 -29.27 -6.11
CA ASP A 198 69.85 -30.59 -6.09
C ASP A 198 71.35 -30.55 -6.31
N LYS A 199 71.90 -29.38 -6.66
CA LYS A 199 73.28 -29.25 -7.17
C LYS A 199 73.50 -29.99 -8.50
N GLU A 200 72.42 -30.29 -9.22
CA GLU A 200 72.47 -30.81 -10.61
C GLU A 200 72.67 -29.65 -11.60
N TYR A 201 73.76 -28.91 -11.42
CA TYR A 201 74.01 -27.64 -12.12
C TYR A 201 74.10 -27.79 -13.63
N LEU A 202 74.67 -28.89 -14.15
CA LEU A 202 74.76 -29.15 -15.58
C LEU A 202 73.38 -29.31 -16.22
N LYS A 203 72.49 -30.11 -15.62
CA LYS A 203 71.11 -30.29 -16.09
C LYS A 203 70.32 -28.99 -16.02
N ALA A 204 70.52 -28.19 -14.97
CA ALA A 204 69.92 -26.87 -14.87
C ALA A 204 70.44 -25.92 -15.97
N SER A 205 71.74 -25.96 -16.24
CA SER A 205 72.42 -25.15 -17.26
C SER A 205 71.86 -25.44 -18.66
N GLU A 206 71.66 -26.70 -19.01
CA GLU A 206 71.04 -27.10 -20.29
C GLU A 206 69.65 -26.46 -20.48
N ILE A 207 68.82 -26.49 -19.44
CA ILE A 207 67.48 -25.93 -19.49
C ILE A 207 67.52 -24.39 -19.59
N PHE A 208 68.31 -23.72 -18.75
CA PHE A 208 68.41 -22.26 -18.80
C PHE A 208 69.04 -21.76 -20.10
N TYR A 209 70.00 -22.50 -20.66
CA TYR A 209 70.60 -22.22 -21.96
C TYR A 209 69.54 -22.25 -23.07
N ASP A 210 68.77 -23.33 -23.14
CA ASP A 210 67.72 -23.47 -24.14
C ASP A 210 66.61 -22.42 -23.95
N ASN A 211 66.23 -22.14 -22.70
CA ASN A 211 65.27 -21.08 -22.41
C ASN A 211 65.76 -19.69 -22.84
N TYR A 212 67.04 -19.37 -22.60
CA TYR A 212 67.63 -18.07 -22.93
C TYR A 212 67.85 -17.87 -24.43
N TYR A 213 68.33 -18.88 -25.15
CA TYR A 213 68.69 -18.74 -26.57
C TYR A 213 67.58 -19.14 -27.53
N ASN A 214 66.69 -20.07 -27.17
CA ASN A 214 65.73 -20.68 -28.09
C ASN A 214 64.26 -20.41 -27.73
N VAL A 215 63.93 -20.26 -26.43
CA VAL A 215 62.54 -20.04 -26.00
C VAL A 215 62.20 -18.56 -25.94
N PHE A 216 62.97 -17.76 -25.20
CA PHE A 216 62.65 -16.35 -24.96
C PHE A 216 63.37 -15.43 -25.96
N PRO A 217 62.66 -14.72 -26.83
CA PRO A 217 63.30 -13.77 -27.74
C PRO A 217 63.72 -12.49 -27.00
N ALA A 218 64.90 -11.94 -27.32
CA ALA A 218 65.42 -10.73 -26.67
C ALA A 218 64.61 -9.44 -26.95
N LEU A 219 63.78 -9.42 -28.01
CA LEU A 219 63.08 -8.24 -28.54
C LEU A 219 61.55 -8.32 -28.46
N THR A 220 60.98 -9.11 -27.54
CA THR A 220 59.52 -9.26 -27.39
C THR A 220 59.03 -8.83 -26.01
N GLU A 221 57.70 -8.85 -25.80
CA GLU A 221 57.03 -8.66 -24.50
C GLU A 221 57.56 -9.59 -23.39
N GLU A 222 58.30 -10.65 -23.74
CA GLU A 222 58.90 -11.62 -22.81
C GLU A 222 60.30 -11.22 -22.32
N ARG A 223 60.73 -9.98 -22.55
CA ARG A 223 62.07 -9.47 -22.21
C ARG A 223 62.48 -9.75 -20.75
N GLU A 224 61.53 -9.71 -19.82
CA GLU A 224 61.79 -10.03 -18.41
C GLU A 224 62.22 -11.48 -18.20
N ARG A 225 61.61 -12.42 -18.93
CA ARG A 225 61.90 -13.85 -18.84
C ARG A 225 63.23 -14.17 -19.50
N TYR A 226 63.52 -13.51 -20.62
CA TYR A 226 64.83 -13.54 -21.26
C TYR A 226 65.95 -13.16 -20.28
N PHE A 227 65.84 -11.99 -19.63
CA PHE A 227 66.85 -11.57 -18.65
C PHE A 227 66.96 -12.55 -17.48
N ARG A 228 65.83 -13.03 -16.95
CA ARG A 228 65.84 -13.98 -15.85
C ARG A 228 66.54 -15.29 -16.23
N ALA A 229 66.22 -15.87 -17.37
CA ALA A 229 66.86 -17.10 -17.85
C ALA A 229 68.37 -16.92 -18.03
N GLY A 230 68.79 -15.80 -18.63
CA GLY A 230 70.22 -15.48 -18.82
C GLY A 230 70.97 -15.30 -17.51
N ILE A 231 70.38 -14.62 -16.53
CA ILE A 231 70.98 -14.44 -15.19
C ILE A 231 71.11 -15.79 -14.48
N GLN A 232 70.10 -16.65 -14.56
CA GLN A 232 70.15 -18.00 -13.97
C GLN A 232 71.17 -18.90 -14.67
N LEU A 233 71.29 -18.80 -16.01
CA LEU A 233 72.33 -19.48 -16.78
C LEU A 233 73.72 -19.05 -16.33
N ALA A 234 73.95 -17.75 -16.15
CA ALA A 234 75.22 -17.25 -15.62
C ALA A 234 75.51 -17.81 -14.22
N ASP A 235 74.51 -17.87 -13.33
CA ASP A 235 74.69 -18.50 -12.01
C ASP A 235 75.08 -19.98 -12.14
N THR A 236 74.50 -20.74 -13.09
CA THR A 236 74.94 -22.13 -13.33
C THR A 236 76.41 -22.20 -13.71
N TYR A 237 76.89 -21.33 -14.61
CA TYR A 237 78.30 -21.28 -15.02
C TYR A 237 79.23 -20.95 -13.84
N ILE A 238 78.81 -20.06 -12.95
CA ILE A 238 79.58 -19.77 -11.71
C ILE A 238 79.65 -21.02 -10.81
N LYS A 239 78.57 -21.80 -10.72
CA LYS A 239 78.54 -23.03 -9.91
C LYS A 239 79.33 -24.18 -10.54
N THR A 240 79.41 -24.25 -11.87
CA THR A 240 80.23 -25.23 -12.61
C THR A 240 81.69 -24.81 -12.81
N ASN A 241 82.06 -23.60 -12.35
CA ASN A 241 83.39 -23.01 -12.47
C ASN A 241 83.78 -22.58 -13.90
N ASP A 242 82.80 -22.37 -14.77
CA ASP A 242 82.95 -21.79 -16.11
C ASP A 242 82.94 -20.25 -16.06
N ILE A 243 83.91 -19.67 -15.33
CA ILE A 243 83.94 -18.24 -14.96
C ILE A 243 83.96 -17.31 -16.18
N GLU A 244 84.67 -17.69 -17.25
CA GLU A 244 84.76 -16.89 -18.49
C GLU A 244 83.39 -16.74 -19.18
N LYS A 245 82.64 -17.86 -19.29
CA LYS A 245 81.28 -17.86 -19.85
C LYS A 245 80.33 -17.05 -18.98
N ALA A 246 80.42 -17.20 -17.66
CA ALA A 246 79.61 -16.43 -16.72
C ALA A 246 79.84 -14.92 -16.87
N THR A 247 81.11 -14.50 -16.94
CA THR A 247 81.51 -13.09 -17.08
C THR A 247 80.99 -12.52 -18.39
N THR A 248 81.29 -13.16 -19.51
CA THR A 248 80.86 -12.74 -20.85
C THR A 248 79.32 -12.59 -20.94
N LEU A 249 78.59 -13.54 -20.36
CA LEU A 249 77.13 -13.52 -20.37
C LEU A 249 76.57 -12.40 -19.49
N LEU A 250 77.11 -12.19 -18.28
CA LEU A 250 76.67 -11.11 -17.41
C LEU A 250 76.96 -9.72 -17.99
N ASP A 251 78.11 -9.53 -18.64
CA ASP A 251 78.46 -8.26 -19.29
C ASP A 251 77.49 -7.95 -20.45
N SER A 252 77.16 -8.96 -21.25
CA SER A 252 76.14 -8.86 -22.31
C SER A 252 74.76 -8.50 -21.76
N ILE A 253 74.35 -9.13 -20.66
CA ILE A 253 73.08 -8.85 -19.98
C ILE A 253 73.09 -7.42 -19.40
N GLU A 254 74.19 -6.98 -18.77
CA GLU A 254 74.33 -5.66 -18.17
C GLU A 254 74.20 -4.54 -19.20
N MET A 255 74.83 -4.69 -20.37
CA MET A 255 74.72 -3.74 -21.48
C MET A 255 73.26 -3.59 -21.94
N ASN A 256 72.53 -4.71 -22.04
CA ASN A 256 71.13 -4.72 -22.46
C ASN A 256 70.16 -4.22 -21.37
N LEU A 257 70.48 -4.44 -20.08
CA LEU A 257 69.73 -3.93 -18.94
C LEU A 257 69.87 -2.41 -18.79
N SER A 258 71.07 -1.87 -19.01
CA SER A 258 71.37 -0.44 -18.89
C SER A 258 70.64 0.41 -19.93
N ASN A 259 70.38 -0.16 -21.10
CA ASN A 259 69.62 0.47 -22.19
C ASN A 259 68.10 0.39 -22.00
N ALA A 260 67.60 -0.26 -20.92
CA ALA A 260 66.18 -0.42 -20.64
C ALA A 260 65.71 0.62 -19.61
N ASN A 261 65.12 1.73 -20.07
CA ASN A 261 64.54 2.79 -19.23
C ASN A 261 63.25 2.38 -18.46
N HIS A 262 63.17 1.15 -17.92
CA HIS A 262 61.94 0.64 -17.28
C HIS A 262 62.13 0.28 -15.79
N PRO A 263 61.36 0.90 -14.87
CA PRO A 263 61.31 0.57 -13.44
C PRO A 263 60.90 -0.88 -13.13
N GLU A 264 60.21 -1.54 -14.06
CA GLU A 264 59.76 -2.94 -13.95
C GLU A 264 60.94 -3.95 -13.95
N CYS A 265 62.16 -3.49 -14.25
CA CYS A 265 63.35 -4.31 -14.18
C CYS A 265 63.95 -4.45 -12.77
N ALA A 266 63.44 -3.75 -11.74
CA ALA A 266 64.12 -3.70 -10.44
C ALA A 266 64.33 -5.09 -9.79
N ILE A 267 63.39 -6.03 -9.94
CA ILE A 267 63.53 -7.40 -9.43
C ILE A 267 64.62 -8.16 -10.19
N ASN A 268 64.65 -8.06 -11.52
CA ASN A 268 65.67 -8.71 -12.33
C ASN A 268 67.05 -8.04 -12.15
N GLN A 269 67.10 -6.72 -11.92
CA GLN A 269 68.31 -5.99 -11.54
C GLN A 269 68.85 -6.47 -10.19
N LEU A 270 68.00 -6.64 -9.18
CA LEU A 270 68.41 -7.21 -7.89
C LEU A 270 68.91 -8.65 -8.04
N LEU A 271 68.24 -9.47 -8.87
CA LEU A 271 68.69 -10.83 -9.18
C LEU A 271 70.05 -10.82 -9.90
N PHE A 272 70.21 -9.94 -10.89
CA PHE A 272 71.46 -9.73 -11.62
C PHE A 272 72.60 -9.34 -10.67
N LEU A 273 72.39 -8.34 -9.81
CA LEU A 273 73.39 -7.89 -8.84
C LEU A 273 73.74 -9.02 -7.87
N LYS A 274 72.77 -9.80 -7.42
CA LYS A 274 73.02 -10.99 -6.58
C LYS A 274 73.93 -12.01 -7.27
N VAL A 275 73.68 -12.33 -8.55
CA VAL A 275 74.53 -13.30 -9.29
C VAL A 275 75.90 -12.69 -9.61
N LYS A 276 75.96 -11.41 -9.96
CA LYS A 276 77.22 -10.67 -10.16
C LYS A 276 78.06 -10.65 -8.88
N ALA A 277 77.45 -10.50 -7.71
CA ALA A 277 78.13 -10.61 -6.42
C ALA A 277 78.79 -12.01 -6.24
N ASN A 278 78.08 -13.10 -6.58
CA ASN A 278 78.66 -14.45 -6.54
C ASN A 278 79.90 -14.57 -7.45
N LEU A 279 79.87 -13.97 -8.65
CA LEU A 279 81.01 -13.96 -9.57
C LEU A 279 82.20 -13.19 -8.99
N LEU A 280 81.94 -11.98 -8.47
CA LEU A 280 82.97 -11.11 -7.90
C LEU A 280 83.63 -11.74 -6.67
N GLU A 281 82.86 -12.42 -5.82
CA GLU A 281 83.38 -13.18 -4.68
C GLU A 281 84.30 -14.32 -5.14
N ARG A 282 83.92 -15.07 -6.18
CA ARG A 282 84.77 -16.12 -6.77
C ARG A 282 86.07 -15.57 -7.33
N ASN A 283 86.02 -14.41 -7.98
CA ASN A 283 87.18 -13.71 -8.52
C ASN A 283 87.99 -12.97 -7.45
N LYS A 284 87.53 -12.95 -6.19
CA LYS A 284 88.13 -12.22 -5.06
C LYS A 284 88.26 -10.72 -5.31
N ASP A 285 87.42 -10.16 -6.19
CA ASP A 285 87.35 -8.71 -6.41
C ASP A 285 86.42 -8.07 -5.38
N TYR A 286 86.94 -7.94 -4.16
CA TYR A 286 86.19 -7.40 -3.03
C TYR A 286 85.85 -5.91 -3.21
N LYS A 287 86.62 -5.17 -4.03
CA LYS A 287 86.34 -3.75 -4.29
C LYS A 287 85.08 -3.62 -5.15
N ALA A 288 85.02 -4.34 -6.27
CA ALA A 288 83.82 -4.35 -7.12
C ALA A 288 82.61 -4.97 -6.39
N LEU A 289 82.84 -5.97 -5.52
CA LEU A 289 81.79 -6.59 -4.72
C LEU A 289 81.10 -5.59 -3.78
N ILE A 290 81.86 -4.75 -3.08
CA ILE A 290 81.30 -3.71 -2.19
C ILE A 290 80.47 -2.70 -2.98
N GLU A 291 80.95 -2.25 -4.15
CA GLU A 291 80.18 -1.34 -5.01
C GLU A 291 78.90 -1.98 -5.55
N ASN A 292 78.96 -3.27 -5.89
CA ASN A 292 77.78 -4.05 -6.29
C ASN A 292 76.72 -4.10 -5.18
N PHE A 293 77.13 -4.35 -3.93
CA PHE A 293 76.21 -4.36 -2.79
C PHE A 293 75.60 -2.99 -2.50
N LYS A 294 76.39 -1.90 -2.61
CA LYS A 294 75.85 -0.54 -2.49
C LYS A 294 74.80 -0.25 -3.55
N HIS A 295 75.04 -0.69 -4.79
CA HIS A 295 74.06 -0.54 -5.87
C HIS A 295 72.79 -1.33 -5.56
N ALA A 296 72.90 -2.59 -5.15
CA ALA A 296 71.74 -3.41 -4.78
C ALA A 296 70.95 -2.79 -3.63
N GLN A 297 71.64 -2.27 -2.61
CA GLN A 297 71.02 -1.57 -1.49
C GLN A 297 70.28 -0.31 -1.95
N SER A 298 70.87 0.50 -2.83
CA SER A 298 70.21 1.72 -3.34
C SER A 298 68.91 1.42 -4.10
N ILE A 299 68.87 0.33 -4.88
CA ILE A 299 67.66 -0.13 -5.57
C ILE A 299 66.63 -0.61 -4.53
N GLN A 300 67.06 -1.38 -3.54
CA GLN A 300 66.19 -1.89 -2.48
C GLN A 300 65.56 -0.74 -1.66
N ASP A 301 66.35 0.28 -1.32
CA ASP A 301 65.88 1.46 -0.58
C ASP A 301 64.88 2.28 -1.40
N SER A 302 65.15 2.46 -2.70
CA SER A 302 64.21 3.10 -3.62
C SER A 302 62.88 2.34 -3.69
N LEU A 303 62.93 1.02 -3.87
CA LEU A 303 61.74 0.16 -3.89
C LEU A 303 60.96 0.21 -2.57
N ASN A 304 61.66 0.17 -1.43
CA ASN A 304 61.04 0.27 -0.11
C ASN A 304 60.33 1.61 0.07
N LYS A 305 60.95 2.71 -0.35
CA LYS A 305 60.37 4.05 -0.33
C LYS A 305 59.10 4.14 -1.18
N VAL A 306 59.15 3.65 -2.43
CA VAL A 306 57.98 3.63 -3.33
C VAL A 306 56.86 2.76 -2.76
N THR A 307 57.18 1.56 -2.26
CA THR A 307 56.22 0.63 -1.67
C THR A 307 55.56 1.22 -0.42
N THR A 308 56.33 1.91 0.42
CA THR A 308 55.84 2.55 1.64
C THR A 308 54.93 3.73 1.30
N ARG A 309 55.33 4.59 0.35
CA ARG A 309 54.49 5.68 -0.14
C ARG A 309 53.17 5.14 -0.69
N LYS A 310 53.22 4.13 -1.56
CA LYS A 310 52.06 3.45 -2.12
C LYS A 310 51.13 2.90 -1.03
N ARG A 311 51.68 2.23 -0.01
CA ARG A 311 50.90 1.70 1.13
C ARG A 311 50.21 2.81 1.93
N ASN A 312 50.91 3.92 2.20
CA ASN A 312 50.34 5.03 2.97
C ASN A 312 49.17 5.69 2.23
N VAL A 313 49.34 5.92 0.93
CA VAL A 313 48.32 6.44 0.01
C VAL A 313 47.09 5.53 0.01
N ILE A 314 47.28 4.22 -0.18
CA ILE A 314 46.22 3.21 -0.09
C ILE A 314 45.48 3.27 1.25
N ASN A 315 46.21 3.26 2.38
CA ASN A 315 45.61 3.25 3.71
C ASN A 315 44.78 4.51 3.98
N TYR A 316 45.28 5.68 3.55
CA TYR A 316 44.57 6.95 3.68
C TYR A 316 43.26 6.91 2.88
N THR A 317 43.32 6.52 1.61
CA THR A 317 42.17 6.50 0.70
C THR A 317 41.11 5.47 1.12
N LEU A 318 41.53 4.30 1.60
CA LEU A 318 40.61 3.33 2.19
C LEU A 318 39.95 3.84 3.47
N SER A 319 40.70 4.54 4.32
CA SER A 319 40.16 5.11 5.56
C SER A 319 39.10 6.17 5.26
N ASP A 320 39.38 7.07 4.34
CA ASP A 320 38.44 8.12 3.93
C ASP A 320 37.21 7.53 3.24
N ARG A 321 37.39 6.49 2.42
CA ARG A 321 36.25 5.78 1.85
C ARG A 321 35.39 5.10 2.90
N LYS A 322 36.00 4.42 3.88
CA LYS A 322 35.26 3.78 4.97
C LYS A 322 34.46 4.80 5.80
N LYS A 323 35.01 6.00 6.03
CA LYS A 323 34.27 7.11 6.64
C LYS A 323 33.08 7.54 5.78
N LEU A 324 33.28 7.72 4.47
CA LEU A 324 32.22 8.08 3.52
C LEU A 324 31.10 7.03 3.48
N GLU A 325 31.44 5.75 3.44
CA GLU A 325 30.47 4.65 3.49
C GLU A 325 29.70 4.64 4.81
N THR A 326 30.38 4.86 5.93
CA THR A 326 29.74 4.97 7.25
C THR A 326 28.80 6.18 7.33
N GLN A 327 29.17 7.31 6.75
CA GLN A 327 28.30 8.49 6.68
C GLN A 327 27.06 8.22 5.83
N LYS A 328 27.21 7.59 4.67
CA LYS A 328 26.09 7.20 3.80
C LYS A 328 25.14 6.22 4.51
N THR A 329 25.66 5.23 5.25
CA THR A 329 24.79 4.29 5.98
C THR A 329 24.03 4.98 7.11
N LEU A 330 24.68 5.86 7.87
CA LEU A 330 24.03 6.67 8.91
C LEU A 330 22.95 7.60 8.33
N GLU A 331 23.22 8.24 7.19
CA GLU A 331 22.25 9.08 6.51
C GLU A 331 21.04 8.26 6.04
N LEU A 332 21.26 7.10 5.41
CA LEU A 332 20.19 6.18 5.01
C LEU A 332 19.37 5.68 6.21
N GLU A 333 20.00 5.39 7.34
CA GLU A 333 19.31 5.03 8.58
C GLU A 333 18.48 6.18 9.13
N SER A 334 18.99 7.41 9.08
CA SER A 334 18.26 8.60 9.51
C SER A 334 17.01 8.84 8.65
N LEU A 335 17.14 8.71 7.33
CA LEU A 335 16.03 8.81 6.37
C LEU A 335 15.01 7.69 6.57
N LYS A 336 15.46 6.45 6.82
CA LYS A 336 14.57 5.34 7.17
C LYS A 336 13.80 5.63 8.44
N ARG A 337 14.45 6.12 9.50
CA ARG A 337 13.77 6.51 10.76
C ARG A 337 12.76 7.63 10.53
N GLU A 338 13.10 8.63 9.73
CA GLU A 338 12.16 9.70 9.36
C GLU A 338 10.94 9.17 8.58
N SER A 339 11.16 8.26 7.62
CA SER A 339 10.05 7.64 6.88
C SER A 339 9.13 6.81 7.78
N VAL A 340 9.68 6.04 8.72
CA VAL A 340 8.92 5.24 9.68
C VAL A 340 8.12 6.13 10.63
N THR A 341 8.71 7.21 11.15
CA THR A 341 8.01 8.16 12.02
C THR A 341 6.88 8.89 11.29
N LYS A 342 7.08 9.30 10.03
CA LYS A 342 6.02 9.86 9.18
C LYS A 342 4.88 8.86 8.95
N GLN A 343 5.19 7.59 8.65
CA GLN A 343 4.17 6.55 8.49
C GLN A 343 3.40 6.30 9.79
N ALA A 344 4.06 6.29 10.94
CA ALA A 344 3.41 6.14 12.24
C ALA A 344 2.46 7.32 12.53
N ALA A 345 2.90 8.56 12.28
CA ALA A 345 2.07 9.75 12.42
C ALA A 345 0.84 9.70 11.51
N GLN A 346 0.99 9.29 10.24
CA GLN A 346 -0.12 9.11 9.31
C GLN A 346 -1.14 8.08 9.82
N ARG A 347 -0.68 6.93 10.37
CA ARG A 347 -1.57 5.94 10.98
C ARG A 347 -2.35 6.51 12.17
N LEU A 348 -1.69 7.27 13.03
CA LEU A 348 -2.37 7.94 14.16
C LEU A 348 -3.43 8.94 13.68
N TRP A 349 -3.16 9.73 12.65
CA TRP A 349 -4.15 10.62 12.04
C TRP A 349 -5.35 9.86 11.47
N ILE A 350 -5.13 8.74 10.77
CA ILE A 350 -6.21 7.90 10.23
C ILE A 350 -7.07 7.31 11.36
N LEU A 351 -6.44 6.82 12.44
CA LEU A 351 -7.15 6.32 13.61
C LEU A 351 -7.96 7.43 14.30
N GLY A 352 -7.37 8.62 14.48
CA GLY A 352 -8.06 9.78 15.02
C GLY A 352 -9.28 10.17 14.18
N LEU A 353 -9.11 10.27 12.86
CA LEU A 353 -10.17 10.68 11.95
C LEU A 353 -11.30 9.64 11.85
N SER A 354 -10.95 8.35 11.85
CA SER A 354 -11.94 7.27 11.88
C SER A 354 -12.71 7.22 13.20
N SER A 355 -12.05 7.44 14.34
CA SER A 355 -12.72 7.56 15.64
C SER A 355 -13.68 8.75 15.69
N PHE A 356 -13.29 9.90 15.10
CA PHE A 356 -14.13 11.08 15.03
C PHE A 356 -15.39 10.84 14.18
N VAL A 357 -15.26 10.17 13.04
CA VAL A 357 -16.39 9.78 12.19
C VAL A 357 -17.32 8.81 12.93
N LEU A 358 -16.78 7.83 13.66
CA LEU A 358 -17.59 6.90 14.47
C LEU A 358 -18.38 7.63 15.57
N ILE A 359 -17.75 8.59 16.25
CA ILE A 359 -18.41 9.42 17.25
C ILE A 359 -19.54 10.25 16.62
N LEU A 360 -19.30 10.86 15.45
CA LEU A 360 -20.34 11.60 14.72
C LEU A 360 -21.53 10.70 14.33
N VAL A 361 -21.27 9.50 13.82
CA VAL A 361 -22.32 8.52 13.48
C VAL A 361 -23.10 8.12 14.73
N ALA A 362 -22.43 7.87 15.85
CA ALA A 362 -23.07 7.55 17.12
C ALA A 362 -23.95 8.70 17.64
N ILE A 363 -23.50 9.95 17.53
CA ILE A 363 -24.28 11.15 17.89
C ILE A 363 -25.52 11.26 17.00
N ILE A 364 -25.38 11.14 15.67
CA ILE A 364 -26.50 11.19 14.73
C ILE A 364 -27.52 10.09 15.06
N PHE A 365 -27.04 8.88 15.35
CA PHE A 365 -27.89 7.76 15.72
C PHE A 365 -28.64 8.01 17.04
N ALA A 366 -27.95 8.52 18.07
CA ALA A 366 -28.56 8.86 19.35
C ALA A 366 -29.64 9.96 19.21
N VAL A 367 -29.36 10.99 18.39
CA VAL A 367 -30.35 12.04 18.08
C VAL A 367 -31.56 11.46 17.36
N ARG A 368 -31.37 10.59 16.36
CA ARG A 368 -32.46 9.92 15.65
C ARG A 368 -33.31 9.03 16.56
N LEU A 369 -32.67 8.30 17.47
CA LEU A 369 -33.39 7.50 18.48
C LEU A 369 -34.21 8.39 19.41
N LYS A 370 -33.65 9.49 19.90
CA LYS A 370 -34.38 10.46 20.74
C LYS A 370 -35.57 11.04 19.98
N GLN A 371 -35.39 11.50 18.74
CA GLN A 371 -36.47 12.01 17.90
C GLN A 371 -37.56 10.96 17.64
N ARG A 372 -37.19 9.70 17.40
CA ARG A 372 -38.14 8.61 17.23
C ARG A 372 -38.97 8.40 18.49
N ASN A 373 -38.35 8.40 19.67
CA ASN A 373 -39.05 8.24 20.94
C ASN A 373 -40.02 9.39 21.22
N GLU A 374 -39.59 10.63 21.01
CA GLU A 374 -40.46 11.81 21.12
C GLU A 374 -41.64 11.75 20.13
N ARG A 375 -41.40 11.36 18.87
CA ARG A 375 -42.49 11.17 17.89
C ARG A 375 -43.49 10.11 18.33
N VAL A 376 -43.02 9.00 18.90
CA VAL A 376 -43.89 7.94 19.42
C VAL A 376 -44.70 8.47 20.60
N LYS A 377 -44.09 9.24 21.50
CA LYS A 377 -44.77 9.87 22.64
C LYS A 377 -45.86 10.85 22.18
N ASN A 378 -45.52 11.80 21.31
CA ASN A 378 -46.46 12.79 20.78
C ASN A 378 -47.62 12.13 20.02
N LYS A 379 -47.36 11.06 19.26
CA LYS A 379 -48.43 10.29 18.60
C LYS A 379 -49.36 9.61 19.60
N LYS A 380 -48.84 9.07 20.71
CA LYS A 380 -49.67 8.48 21.77
C LYS A 380 -50.56 9.53 22.43
N GLU A 381 -50.00 10.69 22.78
CA GLU A 381 -50.76 11.80 23.37
C GLU A 381 -51.87 12.29 22.43
N LEU A 382 -51.59 12.41 21.13
CA LEU A 382 -52.59 12.79 20.14
C LEU A 382 -53.73 11.77 20.03
N ILE A 383 -53.40 10.47 20.05
CA ILE A 383 -54.40 9.39 20.02
C ILE A 383 -55.28 9.43 21.28
N GLU A 384 -54.69 9.68 22.45
CA GLU A 384 -55.41 9.77 23.72
C GLU A 384 -56.38 10.97 23.74
N GLN A 385 -55.95 12.13 23.24
CA GLN A 385 -56.81 13.31 23.07
C GLN A 385 -57.98 13.03 22.11
N ALA A 386 -57.70 12.40 20.96
CA ALA A 386 -58.74 12.04 20.00
C ALA A 386 -59.77 11.07 20.61
N LEU A 387 -59.31 10.12 21.44
CA LEU A 387 -60.18 9.17 22.13
C LEU A 387 -61.05 9.86 23.18
N LYS A 388 -60.49 10.83 23.92
CA LYS A 388 -61.24 11.64 24.89
C LYS A 388 -62.32 12.50 24.21
N ASN A 389 -61.99 13.14 23.09
CA ASN A 389 -62.95 13.95 22.33
C ASN A 389 -64.11 13.10 21.81
N LYS A 390 -63.83 11.91 21.26
CA LYS A 390 -64.89 10.99 20.83
C LYS A 390 -65.80 10.54 21.97
N LYS A 391 -65.26 10.32 23.18
CA LYS A 391 -66.09 9.99 24.34
C LYS A 391 -67.04 11.12 24.71
N LEU A 392 -66.53 12.35 24.74
CA LEU A 392 -67.35 13.53 25.06
C LEU A 392 -68.46 13.75 24.02
N GLU A 393 -68.15 13.55 22.74
CA GLU A 393 -69.13 13.61 21.65
C GLU A 393 -70.28 12.62 21.85
N ASN A 394 -69.96 11.37 22.24
CA ASN A 394 -70.98 10.35 22.52
C ASN A 394 -71.87 10.73 23.72
N GLU A 395 -71.30 11.25 24.80
CA GLU A 395 -72.07 11.67 26.00
C GLU A 395 -73.07 12.80 25.69
N LEU A 396 -72.69 13.76 24.83
CA LEU A 396 -73.59 14.83 24.40
C LEU A 396 -74.77 14.28 23.60
N LEU A 397 -74.52 13.29 22.75
CA LEU A 397 -75.53 12.68 21.90
C LEU A 397 -76.57 11.90 22.72
N GLU A 398 -76.14 11.20 23.77
CA GLU A 398 -77.02 10.49 24.70
C GLU A 398 -77.95 11.45 25.47
N ARG A 399 -77.44 12.56 26.00
CA ARG A 399 -78.26 13.58 26.68
C ARG A 399 -79.36 14.15 25.79
N ASN A 400 -79.05 14.43 24.52
CA ASN A 400 -80.02 14.98 23.58
C ASN A 400 -81.19 14.02 23.33
N ILE A 401 -80.91 12.72 23.24
CA ILE A 401 -81.95 11.69 23.09
C ILE A 401 -82.85 11.62 24.33
N GLU A 402 -82.27 11.77 25.52
CA GLU A 402 -83.00 11.70 26.79
C GLU A 402 -84.02 12.85 26.95
N VAL A 403 -83.64 14.08 26.61
CA VAL A 403 -84.53 15.25 26.65
C VAL A 403 -85.75 15.04 25.73
N GLN A 404 -85.53 14.59 24.49
CA GLN A 404 -86.61 14.37 23.53
C GLN A 404 -87.63 13.31 24.00
N ARG A 405 -87.18 12.26 24.71
CA ARG A 405 -88.08 11.24 25.25
C ARG A 405 -89.00 11.77 26.35
N LYS A 406 -88.50 12.69 27.18
CA LYS A 406 -89.24 13.28 28.29
C LYS A 406 -90.40 14.15 27.80
N ASP A 407 -90.19 14.89 26.72
CA ASP A 407 -91.21 15.74 26.10
C ASP A 407 -92.34 14.91 25.48
N LEU A 408 -92.00 13.82 24.78
CA LEU A 408 -92.98 12.89 24.20
C LEU A 408 -93.83 12.18 25.26
N ALA A 409 -93.23 11.80 26.39
CA ALA A 409 -93.95 11.16 27.50
C ALA A 409 -95.00 12.09 28.12
N THR A 410 -94.69 13.38 28.25
CA THR A 410 -95.58 14.39 28.84
C THR A 410 -96.82 14.63 27.97
N LEU A 411 -96.64 14.69 26.65
CA LEU A 411 -97.73 14.83 25.68
C LEU A 411 -98.66 13.60 25.63
N ALA A 412 -98.10 12.39 25.79
CA ALA A 412 -98.89 11.16 25.82
C ALA A 412 -99.83 11.11 27.03
N ILE A 413 -99.35 11.57 28.20
CA ILE A 413 -100.13 11.61 29.44
C ILE A 413 -101.33 12.55 29.32
N SER A 414 -101.11 13.78 28.86
CA SER A 414 -102.18 14.79 28.74
C SER A 414 -103.28 14.39 27.74
N THR A 415 -102.89 13.74 26.64
CA THR A 415 -103.84 13.27 25.61
C THR A 415 -104.74 12.14 26.15
N ASN A 416 -104.20 11.28 27.02
CA ASN A 416 -104.95 10.19 27.60
C ASN A 416 -105.97 10.67 28.64
N GLU A 417 -105.60 11.66 29.45
CA GLU A 417 -106.53 12.34 30.37
C GLU A 417 -107.69 13.03 29.62
N GLN A 418 -107.40 13.61 28.46
CA GLN A 418 -108.42 14.24 27.61
C GLN A 418 -109.44 13.21 27.11
N LYS A 419 -109.00 12.03 26.65
CA LYS A 419 -109.89 10.92 26.26
C LYS A 419 -110.73 10.42 27.43
N GLY A 420 -110.14 10.27 28.61
CA GLY A 420 -110.84 9.83 29.82
C GLY A 420 -112.03 10.72 30.17
N TRP A 421 -111.85 12.05 30.12
CA TRP A 421 -112.94 12.97 30.38
C TRP A 421 -114.03 12.98 29.30
N LEU A 422 -113.65 12.88 28.02
CA LEU A 422 -114.62 12.81 26.92
C LEU A 422 -115.55 11.60 27.06
N ASN A 423 -115.01 10.46 27.51
CA ASN A 423 -115.83 9.28 27.82
C ASN A 423 -116.82 9.54 28.97
N VAL A 424 -116.40 10.24 30.03
CA VAL A 424 -117.29 10.60 31.16
C VAL A 424 -118.37 11.58 30.72
N LEU A 425 -118.04 12.54 29.85
CA LEU A 425 -119.01 13.44 29.25
C LEU A 425 -120.02 12.69 28.39
N SER A 426 -119.55 11.80 27.49
CA SER A 426 -120.40 10.97 26.65
C SER A 426 -121.39 10.17 27.50
N ASN A 427 -120.90 9.49 28.54
CA ASN A 427 -121.75 8.71 29.44
C ASN A 427 -122.81 9.59 30.13
N LYS A 428 -122.46 10.80 30.58
CA LYS A 428 -123.44 11.73 31.19
C LYS A 428 -124.49 12.21 30.19
N ILE A 429 -124.12 12.42 28.92
CA ILE A 429 -125.04 12.76 27.83
C ILE A 429 -125.96 11.57 27.53
N ASP A 430 -125.41 10.36 27.43
CA ASP A 430 -126.19 9.13 27.17
C ASP A 430 -127.22 8.88 28.27
N VAL A 431 -126.87 9.11 29.54
CA VAL A 431 -127.80 9.00 30.69
C VAL A 431 -128.98 9.99 30.57
N ILE A 432 -128.75 11.18 30.03
CA ILE A 432 -129.81 12.17 29.80
C ILE A 432 -130.65 11.80 28.57
N ALA A 433 -130.01 11.35 27.48
CA ALA A 433 -130.68 10.95 26.24
C ALA A 433 -131.60 9.72 26.40
N SER A 434 -131.28 8.85 27.37
CA SER A 434 -132.00 7.59 27.61
C SER A 434 -133.31 7.74 28.41
N ARG A 435 -133.67 8.94 28.87
CA ARG A 435 -134.87 9.15 29.70
C ARG A 435 -136.06 9.68 28.90
N LYS A 436 -137.26 9.16 29.22
CA LYS A 436 -138.53 9.53 28.56
C LYS A 436 -139.15 10.85 29.06
N THR A 437 -138.64 11.46 30.13
CA THR A 437 -139.16 12.70 30.72
C THR A 437 -138.04 13.69 31.03
N PHE A 438 -138.29 14.99 30.83
CA PHE A 438 -137.29 16.05 30.93
C PHE A 438 -136.97 16.41 32.40
N ASP A 439 -135.72 16.21 32.82
CA ASP A 439 -135.21 16.55 34.17
C ASP A 439 -134.24 17.75 34.10
N LYS A 440 -134.75 18.91 34.55
CA LYS A 440 -134.01 20.17 34.54
C LYS A 440 -132.81 20.17 35.52
N LYS A 441 -132.82 19.33 36.55
CA LYS A 441 -131.75 19.25 37.57
C LYS A 441 -130.53 18.52 37.02
N LEU A 442 -130.74 17.41 36.32
CA LEU A 442 -129.71 16.66 35.61
C LEU A 442 -129.10 17.48 34.46
N LEU A 443 -129.92 18.23 33.73
CA LEU A 443 -129.42 19.15 32.72
C LEU A 443 -128.55 20.25 33.34
N ASN A 444 -128.97 20.81 34.47
CA ASN A 444 -128.16 21.79 35.19
C ASN A 444 -126.85 21.18 35.72
N GLU A 445 -126.83 19.94 36.22
CA GLU A 445 -125.60 19.22 36.60
C GLU A 445 -124.66 18.96 35.42
N LEU A 446 -125.21 18.62 34.24
CA LEU A 446 -124.42 18.50 33.02
C LEU A 446 -123.85 19.86 32.62
N VAL A 447 -124.66 20.91 32.71
CA VAL A 447 -124.23 22.29 32.46
C VAL A 447 -123.15 22.73 33.45
N THR A 448 -123.23 22.41 34.75
CA THR A 448 -122.15 22.68 35.71
C THR A 448 -120.92 21.81 35.44
N PHE A 449 -121.05 20.53 35.08
CA PHE A 449 -119.92 19.68 34.73
C PHE A 449 -119.17 20.19 33.49
N VAL A 450 -119.91 20.64 32.47
CA VAL A 450 -119.37 21.28 31.27
C VAL A 450 -118.76 22.65 31.59
N ASN A 451 -119.43 23.49 32.39
CA ASN A 451 -118.92 24.80 32.78
C ASN A 451 -117.67 24.69 33.68
N HIS A 452 -117.57 23.66 34.53
CA HIS A 452 -116.39 23.43 35.35
C HIS A 452 -115.17 23.07 34.49
N ARG A 453 -115.34 22.27 33.43
CA ARG A 453 -114.30 22.04 32.40
C ARG A 453 -113.98 23.33 31.63
N LYS A 454 -114.98 24.17 31.34
CA LYS A 454 -114.79 25.48 30.67
C LYS A 454 -113.88 26.42 31.48
N HIS A 455 -113.90 26.30 32.81
CA HIS A 455 -112.99 27.03 33.71
C HIS A 455 -111.68 26.28 34.05
N VAL A 456 -111.57 24.98 33.75
CA VAL A 456 -110.31 24.21 33.77
C VAL A 456 -109.60 24.25 32.39
N GLY A 457 -110.15 25.02 31.45
CA GLY A 457 -109.57 25.31 30.12
C GLY A 457 -108.26 26.11 30.11
N LYS A 458 -107.55 26.24 31.24
CA LYS A 458 -106.18 26.77 31.27
C LYS A 458 -105.17 25.92 30.48
N LEU A 459 -105.56 24.73 30.01
CA LEU A 459 -104.73 23.96 29.09
C LEU A 459 -104.61 24.63 27.72
N SER A 460 -105.63 25.39 27.26
CA SER A 460 -105.48 26.18 26.02
C SER A 460 -104.50 27.33 26.25
N ASP A 461 -104.61 28.04 27.37
CA ASP A 461 -103.75 29.20 27.65
C ASP A 461 -102.30 28.77 27.93
N THR A 462 -102.06 27.69 28.68
CA THR A 462 -100.70 27.15 28.90
C THR A 462 -100.09 26.51 27.65
N PHE A 463 -100.90 25.95 26.73
CA PHE A 463 -100.44 25.46 25.44
C PHE A 463 -100.13 26.62 24.48
N HIS A 464 -100.93 27.68 24.49
CA HIS A 464 -100.69 28.89 23.72
C HIS A 464 -99.47 29.66 24.24
N GLU A 465 -99.31 29.83 25.56
CA GLU A 465 -98.14 30.45 26.17
C GLU A 465 -96.85 29.66 25.85
N LYS A 466 -96.88 28.31 25.89
CA LYS A 466 -95.70 27.50 25.53
C LYS A 466 -95.40 27.49 24.03
N ILE A 467 -96.41 27.60 23.17
CA ILE A 467 -96.21 27.77 21.72
C ILE A 467 -95.63 29.16 21.41
N GLU A 468 -96.08 30.21 22.10
CA GLU A 468 -95.52 31.57 22.00
C GLU A 468 -94.09 31.64 22.54
N GLU A 469 -93.78 30.95 23.65
CA GLU A 469 -92.42 30.90 24.22
C GLU A 469 -91.45 30.08 23.35
N LEU A 470 -91.88 28.95 22.77
CA LEU A 470 -91.05 28.11 21.90
C LEU A 470 -90.92 28.63 20.46
N ASN A 471 -91.76 29.58 20.03
CA ASN A 471 -91.83 30.06 18.66
C ASN A 471 -91.85 31.60 18.54
N SER A 472 -91.36 32.34 19.53
CA SER A 472 -91.33 33.82 19.50
C SER A 472 -90.66 34.36 18.23
N ASP A 473 -89.46 33.88 17.90
CA ASP A 473 -88.73 34.23 16.66
C ASP A 473 -89.50 33.87 15.38
N PHE A 474 -90.31 32.80 15.42
CA PHE A 474 -91.10 32.37 14.27
C PHE A 474 -92.28 33.29 14.02
N PHE A 475 -93.00 33.71 15.07
CA PHE A 475 -94.14 34.63 14.91
C PHE A 475 -93.67 35.98 14.34
N ASP A 476 -92.55 36.49 14.84
CA ASP A 476 -91.96 37.74 14.34
C ASP A 476 -91.58 37.65 12.86
N LYS A 477 -90.94 36.55 12.45
CA LYS A 477 -90.59 36.31 11.04
C LYS A 477 -91.81 36.05 10.16
N LEU A 478 -92.82 35.34 10.66
CA LEU A 478 -94.03 35.01 9.91
C LEU A 478 -94.88 36.26 9.65
N ILE A 479 -95.10 37.10 10.67
CA ILE A 479 -95.87 38.35 10.55
C ILE A 479 -95.15 39.34 9.65
N LYS A 480 -93.81 39.44 9.75
CA LYS A 480 -93.00 40.32 8.91
C LYS A 480 -93.04 39.92 7.42
N ASN A 481 -93.00 38.61 7.13
CA ASN A 481 -92.98 38.12 5.75
C ASN A 481 -94.38 37.93 5.13
N VAL A 482 -95.43 37.76 5.95
CA VAL A 482 -96.81 37.56 5.48
C VAL A 482 -97.79 38.40 6.32
N PRO A 483 -97.85 39.72 6.11
CA PRO A 483 -98.57 40.65 6.99
C PRO A 483 -100.10 40.56 6.93
N ASN A 484 -100.66 39.79 5.99
CA ASN A 484 -102.10 39.75 5.71
C ASN A 484 -102.81 38.48 6.25
N LEU A 485 -102.20 37.81 7.23
CA LEU A 485 -102.77 36.66 7.94
C LEU A 485 -103.64 37.12 9.10
N THR A 486 -104.76 36.43 9.31
CA THR A 486 -105.57 36.66 10.51
C THR A 486 -104.93 36.01 11.73
N GLU A 487 -105.27 36.49 12.93
CA GLU A 487 -104.80 35.90 14.19
C GLU A 487 -105.07 34.39 14.28
N TYR A 488 -106.20 33.93 13.71
CA TYR A 488 -106.55 32.53 13.61
C TYR A 488 -105.64 31.74 12.65
N GLU A 489 -105.25 32.32 11.52
CA GLU A 489 -104.35 31.68 10.54
C GLU A 489 -102.91 31.59 11.06
N ILE A 490 -102.46 32.59 11.82
CA ILE A 490 -101.16 32.60 12.50
C ILE A 490 -101.08 31.42 13.50
N LYS A 491 -102.13 31.23 14.31
CA LYS A 491 -102.24 30.09 15.24
C LYS A 491 -102.20 28.75 14.49
N LEU A 492 -102.86 28.67 13.33
CA LEU A 492 -102.83 27.47 12.50
C LEU A 492 -101.42 27.16 11.98
N CYS A 493 -100.66 28.17 11.52
CA CYS A 493 -99.28 27.99 11.05
C CYS A 493 -98.36 27.43 12.12
N ALA A 494 -98.48 27.88 13.37
CA ALA A 494 -97.69 27.33 14.48
C ALA A 494 -97.97 25.84 14.73
N LEU A 495 -99.25 25.44 14.69
CA LEU A 495 -99.65 24.04 14.85
C LEU A 495 -99.16 23.15 13.68
N ILE A 496 -99.05 23.71 12.48
CA ILE A 496 -98.55 23.00 11.31
C ILE A 496 -97.02 22.82 11.37
N ARG A 497 -96.30 23.82 11.89
CA ARG A 497 -94.83 23.77 12.07
C ARG A 497 -94.41 22.66 13.03
N ILE A 498 -95.19 22.40 14.08
CA ILE A 498 -94.97 21.28 15.01
C ILE A 498 -95.48 19.93 14.47
N HIS A 499 -95.64 19.81 13.14
CA HIS A 499 -95.99 18.59 12.40
C HIS A 499 -97.37 17.96 12.69
N LEU A 500 -98.31 18.69 13.28
CA LEU A 500 -99.66 18.16 13.50
C LEU A 500 -100.42 18.05 12.16
N ASN A 501 -101.09 16.92 11.96
CA ASN A 501 -101.89 16.70 10.76
C ASN A 501 -103.28 17.38 10.89
N SER A 502 -103.99 17.54 9.76
CA SER A 502 -105.26 18.28 9.75
C SER A 502 -106.34 17.71 10.68
N LYS A 503 -106.33 16.40 10.98
CA LYS A 503 -107.30 15.78 11.91
C LYS A 503 -106.96 16.10 13.36
N GLU A 504 -105.67 16.08 13.72
CA GLU A 504 -105.18 16.48 15.04
C GLU A 504 -105.43 17.95 15.32
N ILE A 505 -105.09 18.82 14.36
CA ILE A 505 -105.33 20.28 14.46
C ILE A 505 -106.82 20.57 14.64
N ALA A 506 -107.68 19.86 13.90
CA ALA A 506 -109.14 20.02 14.00
C ALA A 506 -109.68 19.63 15.37
N THR A 507 -109.07 18.61 15.97
CA THR A 507 -109.42 18.12 17.31
C THR A 507 -108.99 19.13 18.38
N ILE A 508 -107.79 19.73 18.24
CA ILE A 508 -107.25 20.75 19.15
C ILE A 508 -108.07 22.04 19.08
N LEU A 509 -108.38 22.51 17.87
CA LEU A 509 -109.13 23.75 17.66
C LEU A 509 -110.66 23.55 17.79
N ASN A 510 -111.13 22.33 18.04
CA ASN A 510 -112.53 21.95 18.14
C ASN A 510 -113.38 22.43 16.94
N ILE A 511 -112.89 22.20 15.73
CA ILE A 511 -113.55 22.55 14.46
C ILE A 511 -113.60 21.34 13.53
N ASN A 512 -114.45 21.41 12.51
CA ASN A 512 -114.49 20.37 11.49
C ASN A 512 -113.13 20.28 10.76
N PRO A 513 -112.52 19.08 10.58
CA PRO A 513 -111.28 18.88 9.81
C PRO A 513 -111.26 19.53 8.42
N GLU A 514 -112.42 19.63 7.80
CA GLU A 514 -112.58 20.29 6.51
C GLU A 514 -112.35 21.80 6.58
N SER A 515 -112.65 22.43 7.73
CA SER A 515 -112.38 23.84 8.01
C SER A 515 -110.87 24.12 8.18
N VAL A 516 -110.12 23.16 8.76
CA VAL A 516 -108.65 23.23 8.82
C VAL A 516 -108.05 23.18 7.43
N ASN A 517 -108.53 22.25 6.58
CA ASN A 517 -108.05 22.14 5.20
C ASN A 517 -108.36 23.38 4.37
N LYS A 518 -109.55 23.96 4.51
CA LYS A 518 -109.91 25.25 3.88
C LYS A 518 -109.01 26.38 4.35
N SER A 519 -108.66 26.41 5.64
CA SER A 519 -107.76 27.40 6.21
C SER A 519 -106.32 27.23 5.71
N ARG A 520 -105.79 25.99 5.65
CA ARG A 520 -104.49 25.67 5.02
C ARG A 520 -104.44 26.14 3.56
N TYR A 521 -105.53 25.93 2.81
CA TYR A 521 -105.63 26.41 1.44
C TYR A 521 -105.61 27.94 1.36
N ARG A 522 -106.37 28.64 2.23
CA ARG A 522 -106.35 30.11 2.31
C ARG A 522 -104.96 30.66 2.64
N ILE A 523 -104.27 30.04 3.60
CA ILE A 523 -102.90 30.40 3.98
C ILE A 523 -101.96 30.23 2.80
N ARG A 524 -101.98 29.08 2.10
CA ARG A 524 -101.17 28.86 0.89
C ARG A 524 -101.41 29.93 -0.17
N LYS A 525 -102.67 30.30 -0.40
CA LYS A 525 -103.04 31.34 -1.37
C LYS A 525 -102.53 32.72 -0.96
N LYS A 526 -102.60 33.07 0.33
CA LYS A 526 -102.08 34.34 0.88
C LYS A 526 -100.56 34.43 0.85
N ILE A 527 -99.87 33.29 0.98
CA ILE A 527 -98.39 33.18 0.90
C ILE A 527 -97.91 33.12 -0.56
N GLY A 528 -98.79 32.83 -1.52
CA GLY A 528 -98.43 32.73 -2.94
C GLY A 528 -97.78 31.39 -3.33
N MET A 529 -98.05 30.31 -2.60
CA MET A 529 -97.48 28.99 -2.86
C MET A 529 -98.12 28.32 -4.10
N THR A 530 -97.31 27.69 -4.94
CA THR A 530 -97.75 26.85 -6.07
C THR A 530 -98.24 25.47 -5.59
N SER A 531 -99.01 24.73 -6.40
CA SER A 531 -99.69 23.48 -5.99
C SER A 531 -98.77 22.39 -5.43
N ASP A 532 -97.48 22.46 -5.73
CA ASP A 532 -96.52 21.37 -5.51
C ASP A 532 -95.70 21.55 -4.22
N GLN A 533 -95.81 22.70 -3.55
CA GLN A 533 -95.07 22.99 -2.32
C GLN A 533 -95.85 22.59 -1.05
N LYS A 534 -95.18 21.87 -0.15
CA LYS A 534 -95.74 21.45 1.15
C LYS A 534 -95.64 22.57 2.17
N LEU A 535 -96.80 23.08 2.61
CA LEU A 535 -96.93 24.17 3.58
C LEU A 535 -96.16 23.92 4.90
N ASP A 536 -96.07 22.68 5.36
CA ASP A 536 -95.30 22.27 6.54
C ASP A 536 -93.79 22.55 6.38
N VAL A 537 -93.19 22.14 5.26
CA VAL A 537 -91.77 22.34 4.98
C VAL A 537 -91.44 23.84 4.85
N PHE A 538 -92.33 24.61 4.21
CA PHE A 538 -92.17 26.06 4.11
C PHE A 538 -92.17 26.72 5.49
N LEU A 539 -93.09 26.33 6.39
CA LEU A 539 -93.17 26.92 7.73
C LEU A 539 -91.99 26.55 8.65
N MET A 540 -91.26 25.47 8.37
CA MET A 540 -90.00 25.12 9.08
C MET A 540 -88.81 25.98 8.65
N SER A 541 -88.88 26.63 7.49
CA SER A 541 -87.78 27.47 6.98
C SER A 541 -87.69 28.85 7.64
N PHE A 542 -88.66 29.22 8.50
CA PHE A 542 -88.68 30.47 9.26
C PHE A 542 -87.97 30.36 10.62
#